data_AF-A0A077AUQ6-F1
#
_entry.id   AF-A0A077AUQ6-F1
#
_cell.length_a   1.000
_cell.length_b   1.000
_cell.length_c   1.000
_cell.angle_alpha   90.00
_cell.angle_beta   90.00
_cell.angle_gamma   90.00
#
_symmetry.space_group_name_H-M   'P 1'
#
loop_
_entity.id
_entity.type
_entity.pdbx_description
1 polymer ?
#
loop_
_entity_poly.entity_id
_entity_poly.type
_entity_poly.pdbx_seq_one_letter_code
_entity_poly.pdbx_strand_id
1 'polypeptide(L)'
;MLNKTRCFLFIILSVLVGAIAFLIYHKYQANSVLEFYTHEQVLQHTKKAKHIPLIEELYRLGDQIASVKDLKSKDIKDPEQKKTHILLSKICKDSCLPFRCRIDPGLGHACRINCPARKVKFCVTSLKPLPKDKTDLE
;
A
#
# COMPACT_ATOMS: atom_id res chain seq x y z
N MET A 1 -45.09 -27.40 -0.30
CA MET A 1 -45.23 -26.02 0.20
C MET A 1 -43.89 -25.58 0.80
N LEU A 2 -43.16 -24.67 0.14
CA LEU A 2 -41.92 -24.13 0.71
C LEU A 2 -42.30 -23.32 1.95
N ASN A 3 -41.85 -23.78 3.11
CA ASN A 3 -42.23 -23.22 4.41
C ASN A 3 -41.89 -21.72 4.41
N LYS A 4 -42.83 -20.82 4.76
CA LYS A 4 -42.65 -19.35 4.70
C LYS A 4 -41.34 -18.90 5.36
N THR A 5 -40.93 -19.59 6.42
CA THR A 5 -39.67 -19.41 7.15
C THR A 5 -38.42 -19.64 6.28
N ARG A 6 -38.45 -20.63 5.37
CA ARG A 6 -37.36 -20.90 4.41
C ARG A 6 -37.25 -19.80 3.37
N CYS A 7 -38.38 -19.32 2.82
CA CYS A 7 -38.37 -18.18 1.90
C CYS A 7 -37.81 -16.91 2.57
N PHE A 8 -38.19 -16.65 3.82
CA PHE A 8 -37.68 -15.52 4.59
C PHE A 8 -36.18 -15.62 4.84
N LEU A 9 -35.68 -16.81 5.18
CA LEU A 9 -34.25 -17.10 5.31
C LEU A 9 -33.48 -16.88 4.00
N PHE A 10 -34.02 -17.31 2.85
CA PHE A 10 -33.38 -17.07 1.55
C PHE A 10 -33.27 -15.59 1.21
N ILE A 11 -34.29 -14.78 1.53
CA ILE A 11 -34.26 -13.33 1.32
C ILE A 11 -33.18 -12.70 2.20
N ILE A 12 -33.13 -13.04 3.48
CA ILE A 12 -32.10 -12.52 4.40
C ILE A 12 -30.70 -12.90 3.92
N LEU A 13 -30.50 -14.17 3.52
CA LEU A 13 -29.21 -14.65 3.01
C LEU A 13 -28.79 -13.90 1.74
N SER A 14 -29.73 -13.62 0.84
CA SER A 14 -29.45 -12.89 -0.41
C SER A 14 -29.04 -11.44 -0.14
N VAL A 15 -29.70 -10.77 0.79
CA VAL A 15 -29.34 -9.40 1.22
C VAL A 15 -27.94 -9.40 1.86
N LEU A 16 -27.64 -10.39 2.71
CA LEU A 16 -26.34 -10.52 3.37
C LEU A 16 -25.20 -10.76 2.38
N VAL A 17 -25.41 -11.65 1.39
CA VAL A 17 -24.43 -11.90 0.33
C VAL A 17 -24.23 -10.65 -0.53
N GLY A 18 -25.31 -9.94 -0.86
CA GLY A 18 -25.23 -8.66 -1.58
C GLY A 18 -24.41 -7.61 -0.82
N ALA A 19 -24.66 -7.46 0.49
CA ALA A 19 -23.90 -6.54 1.34
C ALA A 19 -22.42 -6.93 1.46
N ILE A 20 -22.10 -8.22 1.62
CA ILE A 20 -20.72 -8.70 1.67
C ILE A 20 -20.01 -8.47 0.33
N ALA A 21 -20.66 -8.79 -0.79
CA ALA A 21 -20.11 -8.56 -2.13
C ALA A 21 -19.84 -7.07 -2.37
N PHE A 22 -20.76 -6.19 -1.95
CA PHE A 22 -20.58 -4.74 -2.03
C PHE A 22 -19.38 -4.25 -1.20
N LEU A 23 -19.23 -4.73 0.04
CA LEU A 23 -18.09 -4.40 0.89
C LEU A 23 -16.76 -4.91 0.31
N ILE A 24 -16.74 -6.12 -0.24
CA ILE A 24 -15.55 -6.69 -0.89
C ILE A 24 -15.20 -5.88 -2.14
N TYR A 25 -16.19 -5.53 -2.96
CA TYR A 25 -16.00 -4.73 -4.17
C TYR A 25 -15.42 -3.35 -3.85
N HIS A 26 -15.98 -2.64 -2.86
CA HIS A 26 -15.45 -1.35 -2.42
C HIS A 26 -14.02 -1.46 -1.85
N LYS A 27 -13.74 -2.54 -1.10
CA LYS A 27 -12.40 -2.80 -0.57
C LYS A 27 -11.40 -3.14 -1.67
N TYR A 28 -11.83 -3.84 -2.72
CA TYR A 28 -11.03 -4.12 -3.91
C TYR A 28 -10.74 -2.83 -4.68
N GLN A 29 -11.77 -2.01 -4.93
CA GLN A 29 -11.60 -0.70 -5.57
C GLN A 29 -10.65 0.19 -4.77
N ALA A 30 -10.83 0.33 -3.45
CA ALA A 30 -9.97 1.15 -2.60
C ALA A 30 -8.49 0.68 -2.60
N ASN A 31 -8.24 -0.62 -2.75
CA ASN A 31 -6.88 -1.15 -2.93
C ASN A 31 -6.34 -0.96 -4.35
N SER A 32 -7.21 -0.93 -5.36
CA SER A 32 -6.83 -0.63 -6.75
C SER A 32 -6.56 0.86 -6.98
N VAL A 33 -7.23 1.74 -6.22
CA VAL A 33 -7.02 3.19 -6.15
C VAL A 33 -5.94 3.52 -5.11
N LEU A 34 -4.91 2.69 -5.03
CA LEU A 34 -3.63 3.16 -4.52
C LEU A 34 -2.98 3.93 -5.67
N GLU A 35 -3.25 5.23 -5.73
CA GLU A 35 -2.68 6.13 -6.74
C GLU A 35 -1.18 5.86 -6.84
N PHE A 36 -0.70 5.42 -8.00
CA PHE A 36 0.73 5.31 -8.25
C PHE A 36 1.25 6.74 -8.43
N TYR A 37 1.81 7.31 -7.37
CA TYR A 37 2.46 8.62 -7.49
C TYR A 37 3.77 8.45 -8.26
N THR A 38 3.97 9.33 -9.24
CA THR A 38 5.27 9.49 -9.89
C THR A 38 6.30 9.98 -8.88
N HIS A 39 7.58 9.80 -9.18
CA HIS A 39 8.68 10.29 -8.32
C HIS A 39 8.49 11.78 -7.95
N GLU A 40 8.14 12.61 -8.94
CA GLU A 40 7.85 14.04 -8.75
C GLU A 40 6.68 14.29 -7.79
N GLN A 41 5.58 13.55 -7.95
CA GLN A 41 4.42 13.65 -7.06
C GLN A 41 4.78 13.23 -5.63
N VAL A 42 5.61 12.20 -5.45
CA VAL A 42 6.09 11.78 -4.13
C VAL A 42 6.94 12.87 -3.48
N LEU A 43 7.85 13.49 -4.24
CA LEU A 43 8.66 14.60 -3.75
C LEU A 43 7.80 15.81 -3.35
N GLN A 44 6.78 16.15 -4.15
CA GLN A 44 5.84 17.23 -3.83
C GLN A 44 5.03 16.95 -2.55
N HIS A 45 4.65 15.70 -2.29
CA HIS A 45 3.90 15.31 -1.10
C HIS A 45 4.79 15.11 0.15
N THR A 46 6.11 15.21 0.00
CA THR A 46 7.04 14.99 1.11
C THR A 46 7.01 16.18 2.05
N LYS A 47 6.55 15.96 3.28
CA LYS A 47 6.40 17.05 4.28
C LYS A 47 7.73 17.45 4.91
N LYS A 48 8.73 16.58 4.90
CA LYS A 48 10.01 16.82 5.57
C LYS A 48 11.15 16.71 4.58
N ALA A 49 11.81 17.84 4.29
CA ALA A 49 12.94 17.90 3.36
C ALA A 49 14.06 16.90 3.71
N LYS A 50 14.29 16.61 5.00
CA LYS A 50 15.27 15.61 5.46
C LYS A 50 14.99 14.18 4.97
N HIS A 51 13.79 13.87 4.49
CA HIS A 51 13.44 12.56 3.95
C HIS A 51 13.63 12.44 2.44
N ILE A 52 13.87 13.56 1.72
CA ILE A 52 14.07 13.57 0.27
C ILE A 52 15.22 12.63 -0.16
N PRO A 53 16.42 12.66 0.47
CA PRO A 53 17.51 11.77 0.05
C PRO A 53 17.17 10.28 0.19
N LEU A 54 16.37 9.95 1.20
CA LEU A 54 15.90 8.57 1.42
C LEU A 54 14.88 8.15 0.37
N ILE A 55 13.99 9.07 -0.05
CA ILE A 55 13.02 8.82 -1.11
C ILE A 55 13.74 8.57 -2.43
N GLU A 56 14.71 9.41 -2.78
CA GLU A 56 15.50 9.25 -4.01
C GLU A 56 16.24 7.90 -4.02
N GLU A 57 16.86 7.53 -2.89
CA GLU A 57 17.57 6.25 -2.77
C GLU A 57 16.62 5.04 -2.91
N LEU A 58 15.40 5.13 -2.38
CA LEU A 58 14.39 4.08 -2.54
C LEU A 58 13.99 3.88 -4.01
N TYR A 59 13.84 4.97 -4.77
CA TYR A 59 13.54 4.90 -6.21
C TYR A 59 14.75 4.34 -6.98
N ARG A 60 15.95 4.85 -6.70
CA ARG A 60 17.19 4.37 -7.35
C ARG A 60 17.41 2.87 -7.16
N LEU A 61 17.27 2.37 -5.92
CA LEU A 61 17.41 0.95 -5.62
C LEU A 61 16.23 0.13 -6.17
N GLY A 62 15.02 0.68 -6.15
CA GLY A 62 13.81 0.07 -6.71
C GLY A 62 13.93 -0.19 -8.21
N ASP A 63 14.41 0.79 -8.97
CA ASP A 63 14.61 0.67 -10.43
C ASP A 63 15.61 -0.45 -10.77
N GLN A 64 16.66 -0.61 -9.96
CA GLN A 64 17.68 -1.66 -10.15
C GLN A 64 17.13 -3.08 -9.96
N ILE A 65 16.05 -3.25 -9.21
CA ILE A 65 15.44 -4.56 -8.92
C ILE A 65 14.02 -4.68 -9.48
N ALA A 66 13.59 -3.75 -10.34
CA ALA A 66 12.22 -3.69 -10.84
C ALA A 66 11.76 -4.99 -11.51
N SER A 67 12.68 -5.68 -12.18
CA SER A 67 12.46 -6.97 -12.86
C SER A 67 12.30 -8.16 -11.90
N VAL A 68 12.74 -8.04 -10.64
CA VAL A 68 12.75 -9.12 -9.65
C VAL A 68 11.97 -8.78 -8.37
N LYS A 69 11.22 -7.66 -8.37
CA LYS A 69 10.49 -7.12 -7.20
C LYS A 69 9.46 -8.06 -6.57
N ASP A 70 8.96 -9.05 -7.33
CA ASP A 70 7.94 -10.01 -6.86
C ASP A 70 8.57 -11.35 -6.42
N LEU A 71 9.88 -11.51 -6.58
CA LEU A 71 10.61 -12.70 -6.16
C LEU A 71 11.05 -12.59 -4.71
N LYS A 72 11.23 -13.71 -4.02
CA LYS A 72 11.90 -13.68 -2.71
C LYS A 72 13.39 -13.55 -2.95
N SER A 73 14.12 -12.90 -2.04
CA SER A 73 15.57 -12.73 -2.15
C SER A 73 16.35 -14.04 -2.33
N LYS A 74 15.78 -15.17 -1.90
CA LYS A 74 16.37 -16.50 -2.06
C LYS A 74 16.27 -17.06 -3.48
N ASP A 75 15.33 -16.55 -4.28
CA ASP A 75 15.00 -17.02 -5.62
C ASP A 75 15.70 -16.17 -6.72
N ILE A 76 16.39 -15.09 -6.33
CA ILE A 76 17.16 -14.21 -7.22
C ILE A 76 18.54 -14.83 -7.46
N LYS A 77 18.87 -15.10 -8.73
CA LYS A 77 20.15 -15.72 -9.16
C LYS A 77 21.31 -14.73 -9.22
N ASP A 78 21.03 -13.49 -9.62
CA ASP A 78 22.05 -12.44 -9.69
C ASP A 78 22.44 -11.98 -8.27
N PRO A 79 23.73 -12.11 -7.88
CA PRO A 79 24.20 -11.72 -6.56
C PRO A 79 24.08 -10.22 -6.27
N GLU A 80 24.22 -9.35 -7.27
CA GLU A 80 24.10 -7.89 -7.09
C GLU A 80 22.63 -7.51 -6.87
N GLN A 81 21.73 -7.99 -7.73
CA GLN A 81 20.28 -7.77 -7.54
C GLN A 81 19.80 -8.32 -6.20
N LYS A 82 20.31 -9.49 -5.78
CA LYS A 82 19.99 -10.08 -4.47
C LYS A 82 20.46 -9.19 -3.31
N LYS A 83 21.67 -8.63 -3.36
CA LYS A 83 22.15 -7.68 -2.35
C LYS A 83 21.28 -6.43 -2.31
N THR A 84 21.00 -5.82 -3.47
CA THR A 84 20.14 -4.63 -3.58
C THR A 84 18.74 -4.91 -3.03
N HIS A 85 18.17 -6.08 -3.34
CA HIS A 85 16.87 -6.49 -2.83
C HIS A 85 16.85 -6.66 -1.31
N ILE A 86 17.91 -7.21 -0.71
CA ILE A 86 18.05 -7.32 0.75
C ILE A 86 18.21 -5.94 1.39
N LEU A 87 19.06 -5.09 0.80
CA LEU A 87 19.30 -3.73 1.29
C LEU A 87 18.02 -2.90 1.25
N LEU A 88 17.30 -2.91 0.13
CA LEU A 88 16.04 -2.21 -0.04
C LEU A 88 15.00 -2.70 0.98
N SER A 89 14.92 -4.01 1.21
CA SER A 89 14.05 -4.59 2.26
C SER A 89 14.39 -4.04 3.65
N LYS A 90 15.67 -3.88 3.96
CA LYS A 90 16.14 -3.37 5.26
C LYS A 90 15.83 -1.88 5.41
N ILE A 91 16.19 -1.06 4.42
CA ILE A 91 15.90 0.38 4.40
C ILE A 91 14.40 0.61 4.57
N CYS A 92 13.58 -0.12 3.81
CA CYS A 92 12.14 -0.13 3.93
C CYS A 92 11.66 -0.44 5.35
N LYS A 93 12.18 -1.49 5.98
CA LYS A 93 11.75 -1.89 7.34
C LYS A 93 12.09 -0.83 8.39
N ASP A 94 13.29 -0.24 8.30
CA ASP A 94 13.78 0.74 9.27
C ASP A 94 13.12 2.11 9.07
N SER A 95 12.73 2.42 7.84
CA SER A 95 12.05 3.67 7.46
C SER A 95 10.54 3.58 7.64
N CYS A 96 9.93 2.43 7.36
CA CYS A 96 8.50 2.14 7.53
C CYS A 96 8.12 1.72 8.95
N LEU A 97 8.49 2.53 9.94
CA LEU A 97 7.76 2.47 11.19
C LEU A 97 6.35 3.03 10.96
N PRO A 98 5.29 2.39 11.50
CA PRO A 98 3.91 2.86 11.35
C PRO A 98 3.73 4.34 11.71
N PHE A 99 4.53 4.85 12.65
CA PHE A 99 4.56 6.27 13.01
C PHE A 99 5.21 7.16 11.94
N ARG A 100 6.38 6.78 11.41
CA ARG A 100 7.14 7.60 10.45
C ARG A 100 6.41 7.76 9.12
N CYS A 101 5.82 6.69 8.60
CA CYS A 101 5.05 6.71 7.35
C CYS A 101 3.65 7.35 7.48
N ARG A 102 3.12 7.49 8.70
CA ARG A 102 1.89 8.26 8.94
C ARG A 102 2.14 9.77 8.94
N ILE A 103 3.30 10.20 9.42
CA ILE A 103 3.63 11.62 9.53
C ILE A 103 4.10 12.20 8.21
N ASP A 104 4.81 11.41 7.41
CA ASP A 104 5.27 11.82 6.08
C ASP A 104 4.66 10.91 4.99
N PRO A 105 3.56 11.35 4.34
CA PRO A 105 2.88 10.54 3.35
C PRO A 105 3.74 10.28 2.11
N GLY A 106 4.61 11.21 1.71
CA GLY A 106 5.55 11.01 0.60
C GLY A 106 6.50 9.85 0.85
N LEU A 107 7.18 9.85 2.00
CA LEU A 107 8.07 8.76 2.42
C LEU A 107 7.32 7.43 2.55
N GLY A 108 6.11 7.46 3.12
CA GLY A 108 5.26 6.27 3.25
C GLY A 108 4.87 5.64 1.92
N HIS A 109 4.66 6.46 0.90
CA HIS A 109 4.32 5.99 -0.44
C HIS A 109 5.53 5.47 -1.20
N ALA A 110 6.66 6.19 -1.14
CA ALA A 110 7.93 5.79 -1.74
C ALA A 110 8.34 4.38 -1.30
N CYS A 111 8.29 4.11 0.00
CA CYS A 111 8.57 2.78 0.52
C CYS A 111 7.55 1.76 0.00
N ARG A 112 6.25 2.04 0.06
CA ARG A 112 5.21 1.09 -0.35
C ARG A 112 5.37 0.62 -1.81
N ILE A 113 5.78 1.52 -2.69
CA ILE A 113 6.04 1.24 -4.10
C ILE A 113 7.32 0.40 -4.26
N ASN A 114 8.40 0.78 -3.58
CA ASN A 114 9.72 0.20 -3.82
C ASN A 114 10.06 -1.00 -2.91
N CYS A 115 9.29 -1.30 -1.86
CA CYS A 115 9.61 -2.43 -0.99
C CYS A 115 9.29 -3.79 -1.64
N PRO A 116 10.25 -4.72 -1.68
CA PRO A 116 10.25 -5.89 -2.57
C PRO A 116 9.33 -7.06 -2.17
N ALA A 117 8.34 -6.85 -1.31
CA ALA A 117 7.39 -7.90 -0.99
C ALA A 117 6.00 -7.37 -0.64
N ARG A 118 5.72 -6.08 -0.94
CA ARG A 118 4.55 -5.35 -0.41
C ARG A 118 4.35 -5.57 1.11
N LYS A 119 5.41 -5.94 1.85
CA LYS A 119 5.41 -6.19 3.31
C LYS A 119 5.07 -4.94 4.13
N VAL A 120 5.01 -3.80 3.45
CA VAL A 120 4.43 -2.54 3.93
C VAL A 120 2.92 -2.67 4.17
N LYS A 121 2.28 -3.81 3.89
CA LYS A 121 0.89 -4.11 4.26
C LYS A 121 0.58 -3.73 5.73
N PHE A 122 1.57 -3.78 6.63
CA PHE A 122 1.48 -3.31 8.02
C PHE A 122 1.44 -1.76 8.21
N CYS A 123 2.00 -0.98 7.28
CA CYS A 123 1.84 0.48 7.23
C CYS A 123 0.61 0.90 6.41
N VAL A 124 0.16 0.06 5.47
CA VAL A 124 -1.00 0.28 4.57
C VAL A 124 -2.33 0.04 5.26
N THR A 125 -2.42 -0.93 6.16
CA THR A 125 -3.69 -1.26 6.86
C THR A 125 -4.16 -0.17 7.83
N SER A 126 -3.48 0.97 7.89
CA SER A 126 -3.92 2.18 8.59
C SER A 126 -4.35 3.34 7.67
N LEU A 127 -4.37 3.15 6.35
CA LEU A 127 -4.93 4.15 5.44
C LEU A 127 -6.45 4.17 5.56
N LYS A 128 -6.96 4.89 6.56
CA LYS A 128 -8.24 5.60 6.33
C LYS A 128 -7.98 6.60 5.19
N PRO A 129 -8.89 6.73 4.23
CA PRO A 129 -8.81 7.80 3.24
C PRO A 129 -8.80 9.15 3.97
N LEU A 130 -7.92 10.06 3.55
CA LEU A 130 -8.04 11.46 3.94
C LEU A 130 -9.36 11.98 3.35
N PRO A 131 -10.26 12.55 4.17
CA PRO A 131 -11.46 13.17 3.63
C PRO A 131 -11.03 14.31 2.70
N LYS A 132 -11.57 14.32 1.49
CA LYS A 132 -11.55 15.50 0.63
C LYS A 132 -12.42 16.56 1.31
N ASP A 133 -11.90 17.78 1.39
CA ASP A 133 -12.50 18.98 1.94
C ASP A 133 -12.82 18.98 3.45
N LYS A 134 -11.85 19.54 4.19
CA LYS A 134 -12.16 20.68 5.05
C LYS A 134 -11.27 21.85 4.62
N THR A 135 -11.71 22.53 3.57
CA THR A 135 -11.68 23.99 3.58
C THR A 135 -12.35 24.43 4.89
N ASP A 136 -11.80 25.45 5.52
CA ASP A 136 -12.21 26.04 6.80
C ASP A 136 -11.64 25.32 8.03
N LEU A 137 -10.49 25.84 8.49
CA LEU A 137 -10.36 26.25 9.88
C LEU A 137 -9.31 27.38 9.96
N GLU A 138 -9.83 28.60 10.12
CA GLU A 138 -9.26 29.60 11.02
C GLU A 138 -8.98 29.02 12.42
#